data_AF-A0A1Z5K5L4-F1
#
_entry.id   AF-A0A1Z5K5L4-F1
#
_cell.length_a   1.000
_cell.length_b   1.000
_cell.length_c   1.000
_cell.angle_alpha   90.00
_cell.angle_beta   90.00
_cell.angle_gamma   90.00
#
_symmetry.space_group_name_H-M   'P 1'
#
loop_
_entity.id
_entity.type
_entity.pdbx_description
1 polymer ?
#
loop_
_entity_poly.entity_id
_entity_poly.type
_entity_poly.pdbx_seq_one_letter_code
_entity_poly.pdbx_strand_id
1 'polypeptide(L)'
;MPKMTPVSVTPSPSSVNFREVKVNVKDAVRMEYLSAKKEGTSVSCAEDSSATESRLKLKVQTAESKQPTGRNGVRRVLVLLVLLLLVLFFSLRWNSRPVLTGENTVFVPGAGFSGFWYTLGKLRSIPSLSEKEFYCYSSGCLAVVTILRNSTVNEVYDKARAVQIRWQEGHLHRYEVVASFVDDLLSDVAVTETTNATDFDLTSLLSVNIITSIHRGGPILASEIRRAESLDELKTMLLQTTWIPFAVGGSLWHDSHMDGAFTAHQHPLCALEVGLPWNFDMITNAVNVNLGKDKVEKFYNMGLEHGF
;
A
#
# COMPACT_ATOMS: atom_id res chain seq x y z
N MET A 1 6.79 -50.06 -27.98
CA MET A 1 7.06 -49.00 -26.99
C MET A 1 6.68 -49.53 -25.61
N PRO A 2 7.59 -49.59 -24.64
CA PRO A 2 7.30 -50.16 -23.32
C PRO A 2 6.52 -49.16 -22.45
N LYS A 3 5.52 -49.68 -21.74
CA LYS A 3 4.60 -48.96 -20.85
C LYS A 3 5.34 -48.64 -19.54
N MET A 4 5.62 -47.36 -19.28
CA MET A 4 6.16 -46.93 -17.99
C MET A 4 5.03 -46.83 -16.96
N THR A 5 5.18 -47.56 -15.85
CA THR A 5 4.36 -47.44 -14.64
C THR A 5 4.84 -46.26 -13.78
N PRO A 6 3.93 -45.47 -13.19
CA PRO A 6 4.30 -44.34 -12.36
C PRO A 6 4.77 -44.80 -10.97
N VAL A 7 5.93 -44.31 -10.55
CA VAL A 7 6.48 -44.49 -9.21
C VAL A 7 5.83 -43.46 -8.29
N SER A 8 5.08 -43.93 -7.30
CA SER A 8 4.52 -43.11 -6.22
C SER A 8 5.58 -42.91 -5.14
N VAL A 9 6.04 -41.66 -4.97
CA VAL A 9 6.92 -41.26 -3.86
C VAL A 9 6.05 -40.57 -2.81
N THR A 10 5.89 -41.21 -1.65
CA THR A 10 5.24 -40.63 -0.48
C THR A 10 6.26 -39.81 0.32
N PRO A 11 6.01 -38.54 0.64
CA PRO A 11 6.92 -37.76 1.47
C PRO A 11 6.78 -38.16 2.94
N SER A 12 7.93 -38.39 3.58
CA SER A 12 8.05 -38.64 5.01
C SER A 12 7.79 -37.36 5.81
N PRO A 13 7.02 -37.40 6.91
CA PRO A 13 6.73 -36.21 7.70
C PRO A 13 7.97 -35.78 8.49
N SER A 14 8.47 -34.58 8.20
CA SER A 14 9.49 -33.90 8.98
C SER A 14 8.89 -33.39 10.29
N SER A 15 9.40 -33.90 11.42
CA SER A 15 9.03 -33.48 12.77
C SER A 15 9.48 -32.04 13.05
N VAL A 16 8.52 -31.14 13.27
CA VAL A 16 8.76 -29.76 13.72
C VAL A 16 9.00 -29.77 15.23
N ASN A 17 10.18 -29.32 15.65
CA ASN A 17 10.56 -29.23 17.05
C ASN A 17 10.13 -27.86 17.61
N PHE A 18 9.07 -27.82 18.43
CA PHE A 18 8.62 -26.58 19.07
C PHE A 18 9.54 -26.23 20.23
N ARG A 19 10.22 -25.10 20.12
CA ARG A 19 11.04 -24.54 21.20
C ARG A 19 10.13 -23.77 22.15
N GLU A 20 9.98 -24.27 23.36
CA GLU A 20 9.21 -23.64 24.43
C GLU A 20 9.87 -22.31 24.83
N VAL A 21 9.24 -21.18 24.47
CA VAL A 21 9.71 -19.84 24.86
C VAL A 21 9.15 -19.53 26.24
N LYS A 22 10.00 -19.65 27.27
CA LYS A 22 9.67 -19.19 28.63
C LYS A 22 9.75 -17.67 28.67
N VAL A 23 8.60 -17.02 28.55
CA VAL A 23 8.48 -15.57 28.76
C VAL A 23 8.60 -15.28 30.25
N ASN A 24 9.55 -14.43 30.62
CA ASN A 24 9.74 -14.00 32.00
C ASN A 24 8.58 -13.08 32.39
N VAL A 25 7.83 -13.46 33.43
CA VAL A 25 6.66 -12.73 33.94
C VAL A 25 6.99 -11.27 34.28
N LYS A 26 8.24 -10.96 34.65
CA LYS A 26 8.68 -9.58 34.89
C LYS A 26 8.64 -8.70 33.64
N ASP A 27 8.90 -9.26 32.47
CA ASP A 27 8.92 -8.52 31.21
C ASP A 27 7.49 -8.24 30.70
N ALA A 28 6.55 -9.15 30.94
CA ALA A 28 5.13 -8.94 30.64
C ALA A 28 4.50 -7.82 31.50
N VAL A 29 4.80 -7.80 32.80
CA VAL A 29 4.32 -6.75 33.72
C VAL A 29 4.93 -5.38 33.39
N ARG A 30 6.19 -5.35 32.95
CA ARG A 30 6.85 -4.11 32.50
C ARG A 30 6.20 -3.52 31.24
N MET A 31 5.74 -4.37 30.32
CA MET A 31 5.06 -3.94 29.11
C MET A 31 3.68 -3.34 29.38
N GLU A 32 2.88 -3.92 30.28
CA GLU A 32 1.59 -3.34 30.70
C GLU A 32 1.78 -2.01 31.45
N TYR A 33 2.79 -1.91 32.31
CA TYR A 33 3.09 -0.67 33.03
C TYR A 33 3.47 0.48 32.07
N LEU A 34 4.26 0.19 31.04
CA LEU A 34 4.64 1.18 30.02
C LEU A 34 3.46 1.60 29.14
N SER A 35 2.52 0.69 28.87
CA SER A 35 1.28 0.99 28.16
C SER A 35 0.36 1.93 28.98
N ALA A 36 0.15 1.62 30.26
CA ALA A 36 -0.70 2.42 31.15
C ALA A 36 -0.15 3.85 31.39
N LYS A 37 1.18 4.02 31.45
CA LYS A 37 1.82 5.34 31.58
C LYS A 37 1.63 6.22 30.33
N LYS A 38 1.54 5.62 29.15
CA LYS A 38 1.33 6.34 27.88
C LYS A 38 -0.07 6.95 27.77
N GLU A 39 -1.04 6.40 28.51
CA GLU A 39 -2.44 6.86 28.55
C GLU A 39 -2.73 7.88 29.66
N GLY A 40 -1.71 8.33 30.41
CA GLY A 40 -1.87 9.33 31.47
C GLY A 40 -2.48 8.78 32.77
N THR A 41 -2.54 7.46 32.93
CA THR A 41 -3.06 6.80 34.13
C THR A 41 -1.96 6.69 35.19
N SER A 42 -2.19 7.23 36.40
CA SER A 42 -1.23 7.09 37.50
C SER A 42 -1.40 5.74 38.20
N VAL A 43 -0.38 4.89 38.12
CA VAL A 43 -0.33 3.58 38.80
C VAL A 43 0.61 3.68 39.99
N SER A 44 0.11 3.51 41.21
CA SER A 44 0.93 3.34 42.42
C SER A 44 0.97 1.87 42.83
N CYS A 45 2.16 1.32 43.02
CA CYS A 45 2.36 -0.04 43.53
C CYS A 45 2.68 0.06 45.02
N ALA A 46 1.88 -0.59 45.85
CA ALA A 46 2.22 -0.84 47.26
C ALA A 46 2.71 -2.28 47.37
N GLU A 47 3.92 -2.49 47.88
CA GLU A 47 4.47 -3.81 48.17
C GLU A 47 3.99 -4.27 49.55
N ASP A 48 3.09 -5.26 49.58
CA ASP A 48 2.77 -5.98 50.81
C ASP A 48 3.81 -7.08 51.05
N SER A 49 4.62 -6.91 52.10
CA SER A 49 5.63 -7.88 52.52
C SER A 49 5.04 -8.88 53.52
N SER A 50 4.16 -9.78 53.05
CA SER A 50 3.88 -11.02 53.78
C SER A 50 3.58 -12.17 52.81
N ALA A 51 4.04 -13.36 53.19
CA ALA A 51 4.36 -14.47 52.30
C ALA A 51 3.15 -15.24 51.71
N THR A 52 3.47 -15.96 50.62
CA THR A 52 2.82 -17.21 50.14
C THR A 52 1.40 -17.12 49.55
N GLU A 53 1.20 -16.19 48.60
CA GLU A 53 0.39 -16.34 47.38
C GLU A 53 0.30 -14.96 46.72
N SER A 54 1.13 -14.71 45.70
CA SER A 54 1.23 -13.40 45.07
C SER A 54 0.05 -13.14 44.12
N ARG A 55 -1.14 -12.88 44.67
CA ARG A 55 -2.24 -12.24 43.93
C ARG A 55 -2.05 -10.72 43.96
N LEU A 56 -1.48 -10.19 42.89
CA LEU A 56 -1.36 -8.75 42.66
C LEU A 56 -2.77 -8.15 42.52
N LYS A 57 -3.31 -7.52 43.56
CA LYS A 57 -4.57 -6.77 43.49
C LYS A 57 -4.28 -5.36 42.98
N LEU A 58 -4.42 -5.17 41.68
CA LEU A 58 -4.34 -3.85 41.06
C LEU A 58 -5.57 -3.02 41.46
N LYS A 59 -5.41 -2.08 42.39
CA LYS A 59 -6.43 -1.06 42.69
C LYS A 59 -6.30 0.07 41.66
N VAL A 60 -7.10 0.00 40.60
CA VAL A 60 -7.26 1.11 39.66
C VAL A 60 -8.17 2.15 40.31
N GLN A 61 -7.60 3.26 40.76
CA GLN A 61 -8.37 4.44 41.17
C GLN A 61 -8.69 5.27 39.93
N THR A 62 -9.93 5.18 39.46
CA THR A 62 -10.44 6.00 38.37
C THR A 62 -10.67 7.41 38.91
N ALA A 63 -9.79 8.35 38.58
CA ALA A 63 -10.01 9.75 38.89
C ALA A 63 -11.24 10.25 38.10
N GLU A 64 -12.28 10.71 38.80
CA GLU A 64 -13.42 11.39 38.18
C GLU A 64 -12.94 12.69 37.53
N SER A 65 -12.74 12.62 36.21
CA SER A 65 -12.41 13.75 35.37
C SER A 65 -13.63 14.68 35.29
N LYS A 66 -13.55 15.83 35.97
CA LYS A 66 -14.50 16.94 35.77
C LYS A 66 -14.47 17.35 34.30
N GLN A 67 -15.54 17.02 33.56
CA GLN A 67 -15.71 17.40 32.17
C GLN A 67 -15.71 18.94 32.01
N PRO A 68 -14.80 19.51 31.21
CA PRO A 68 -14.82 20.93 30.88
C PRO A 68 -15.98 21.22 29.91
N THR A 69 -17.07 21.79 30.41
CA THR A 69 -18.32 22.06 29.68
C THR A 69 -18.26 23.23 28.68
N GLY A 70 -17.09 23.82 28.42
CA GLY A 70 -16.98 25.05 27.61
C GLY A 70 -16.34 24.94 26.22
N ARG A 71 -15.74 23.80 25.83
CA ARG A 71 -14.84 23.74 24.64
C ARG A 71 -15.44 23.08 23.38
N ASN A 72 -16.66 22.59 23.46
CA ASN A 72 -17.28 21.80 22.39
C ASN A 72 -17.84 22.66 21.24
N GLY A 73 -18.23 23.92 21.51
CA GLY A 73 -18.75 24.82 20.48
C GLY A 73 -17.71 25.19 19.43
N VAL A 74 -16.51 25.59 19.87
CA VAL A 74 -15.42 25.99 18.97
C VAL A 74 -14.95 24.84 18.08
N ARG A 75 -14.86 23.61 18.62
CA ARG A 75 -14.50 22.43 17.83
C ARG A 75 -15.50 22.11 16.72
N ARG A 76 -16.81 22.23 17.01
CA ARG A 76 -17.85 21.97 16.01
C ARG A 76 -17.84 23.00 14.88
N VAL A 77 -17.68 24.28 15.21
CA VAL A 77 -17.56 25.35 14.22
C VAL A 77 -16.31 25.16 13.35
N LEU A 78 -15.18 24.80 13.95
CA LEU A 78 -13.94 24.55 13.20
C LEU A 78 -14.08 23.35 12.24
N VAL A 79 -14.68 22.24 12.67
CA VAL A 79 -14.91 21.07 11.82
C VAL A 79 -15.84 21.40 10.65
N LEU A 80 -16.93 22.12 10.90
CA LEU A 80 -17.85 22.55 9.83
C LEU A 80 -17.17 23.50 8.83
N LEU A 81 -16.31 24.40 9.31
CA LEU A 81 -15.57 25.33 8.45
C LEU A 81 -14.52 24.60 7.61
N VAL A 82 -13.82 23.60 8.16
CA VAL A 82 -12.91 22.73 7.40
C VAL A 82 -13.67 21.94 6.33
N LEU A 83 -14.83 21.35 6.67
CA LEU A 83 -15.65 20.62 5.71
C LEU A 83 -16.18 21.54 4.60
N LEU A 84 -16.65 22.75 4.93
CA LEU A 84 -17.10 23.74 3.96
C LEU A 84 -15.96 24.16 3.03
N LEU A 85 -14.77 24.42 3.57
CA LEU A 85 -13.59 24.76 2.77
C LEU A 85 -13.18 23.61 1.85
N LEU A 86 -13.23 22.36 2.33
CA LEU A 86 -13.00 21.20 1.49
C LEU A 86 -14.03 21.14 0.36
N VAL A 87 -15.32 21.25 0.65
CA VAL A 87 -16.39 21.25 -0.37
C VAL A 87 -16.20 22.37 -1.39
N LEU A 88 -15.95 23.61 -0.94
CA LEU A 88 -15.72 24.75 -1.84
C LEU A 88 -14.47 24.56 -2.71
N PHE A 89 -13.40 23.99 -2.12
CA PHE A 89 -12.17 23.69 -2.83
C PHE A 89 -12.36 22.59 -3.88
N PHE A 90 -13.19 21.58 -3.60
CA PHE A 90 -13.59 20.55 -4.57
C PHE A 90 -14.50 21.13 -5.66
N SER A 91 -15.43 22.01 -5.34
CA SER A 91 -16.38 22.59 -6.30
C SER A 91 -15.74 23.62 -7.24
N LEU A 92 -14.83 24.47 -6.76
CA LEU A 92 -14.17 25.51 -7.57
C LEU A 92 -13.14 24.96 -8.57
N ARG A 93 -12.66 23.73 -8.37
CA ARG A 93 -11.63 23.09 -9.20
C ARG A 93 -12.16 22.28 -10.38
N TRP A 94 -13.48 22.20 -10.56
CA TRP A 94 -14.12 21.40 -11.61
C TRP A 94 -13.99 21.97 -13.04
N ASN A 95 -13.50 23.20 -13.21
CA ASN A 95 -13.48 23.87 -14.52
C ASN A 95 -12.24 23.60 -15.40
N SER A 96 -11.23 22.88 -14.90
CA SER A 96 -10.17 22.36 -15.76
C SER A 96 -10.70 21.10 -16.44
N ARG A 97 -11.32 21.26 -17.62
CA ARG A 97 -11.81 20.12 -18.38
C ARG A 97 -10.65 19.17 -18.67
N PRO A 98 -10.74 17.90 -18.25
CA PRO A 98 -9.72 16.92 -18.55
C PRO A 98 -9.62 16.69 -20.07
N VAL A 99 -8.40 16.46 -20.54
CA VAL A 99 -8.15 16.13 -21.95
C VAL A 99 -8.76 14.76 -22.23
N LEU A 100 -9.61 14.68 -23.26
CA LEU A 100 -10.08 13.41 -23.80
C LEU A 100 -8.90 12.74 -24.51
N THR A 101 -8.56 11.53 -24.07
CA THR A 101 -7.49 10.73 -24.67
C THR A 101 -8.08 9.72 -25.66
N GLY A 102 -7.27 9.17 -26.58
CA GLY A 102 -7.75 8.34 -27.70
C GLY A 102 -8.50 7.06 -27.31
N GLU A 103 -9.05 6.34 -28.30
CA GLU A 103 -9.92 5.15 -28.07
C GLU A 103 -9.22 3.97 -27.37
N ASN A 104 -7.88 3.92 -27.36
CA ASN A 104 -7.09 2.83 -26.79
C ASN A 104 -6.48 3.16 -25.41
N THR A 105 -7.09 4.08 -24.68
CA THR A 105 -6.53 4.59 -23.42
C THR A 105 -7.20 3.95 -22.21
N VAL A 106 -6.40 3.64 -21.20
CA VAL A 106 -6.86 3.01 -19.96
C VAL A 106 -6.35 3.81 -18.76
N PHE A 107 -7.29 4.36 -17.99
CA PHE A 107 -7.00 5.02 -16.72
C PHE A 107 -6.99 4.01 -15.57
N VAL A 108 -5.94 4.01 -14.77
CA VAL A 108 -5.71 3.05 -13.68
C VAL A 108 -5.42 3.79 -12.36
N PRO A 109 -6.43 3.95 -11.49
CA PRO A 109 -6.28 4.69 -10.24
C PRO A 109 -5.50 3.92 -9.17
N GLY A 110 -4.97 4.68 -8.21
CA GLY A 110 -4.40 4.18 -6.96
C GLY A 110 -5.43 3.87 -5.89
N ALA A 111 -5.16 2.85 -5.07
CA ALA A 111 -5.94 2.50 -3.87
C ALA A 111 -5.11 1.80 -2.78
N GLY A 112 -3.80 2.07 -2.76
CA GLY A 112 -2.88 1.52 -1.77
C GLY A 112 -2.67 0.00 -1.91
N PHE A 113 -2.34 -0.66 -0.80
CA PHE A 113 -1.93 -2.08 -0.79
C PHE A 113 -3.05 -3.03 -1.22
N SER A 114 -4.27 -2.87 -0.69
CA SER A 114 -5.43 -3.66 -1.11
C SER A 114 -5.85 -3.36 -2.55
N GLY A 115 -5.83 -2.08 -2.93
CA GLY A 115 -6.12 -1.60 -4.27
C GLY A 115 -5.20 -2.17 -5.33
N PHE A 116 -3.90 -2.32 -5.03
CA PHE A 116 -2.93 -2.97 -5.92
C PHE A 116 -3.42 -4.36 -6.37
N TRP A 117 -3.79 -5.23 -5.42
CA TRP A 117 -4.19 -6.61 -5.71
C TRP A 117 -5.51 -6.67 -6.48
N TYR A 118 -6.49 -5.85 -6.10
CA TYR A 118 -7.74 -5.73 -6.84
C TYR A 118 -7.51 -5.25 -8.28
N THR A 119 -6.76 -4.16 -8.45
CA THR A 119 -6.44 -3.60 -9.76
C THR A 119 -5.68 -4.59 -10.63
N LEU A 120 -4.74 -5.34 -10.06
CA LEU A 120 -3.99 -6.38 -10.77
C LEU A 120 -4.93 -7.49 -11.32
N GLY A 121 -5.88 -7.95 -10.52
CA GLY A 121 -6.90 -8.91 -10.96
C GLY A 121 -7.76 -8.34 -12.08
N LYS A 122 -8.22 -7.09 -11.94
CA LYS A 122 -9.05 -6.45 -12.94
C LYS A 122 -8.31 -6.21 -14.26
N LEU A 123 -7.05 -5.79 -14.23
CA LEU A 123 -6.24 -5.59 -15.43
C LEU A 123 -6.02 -6.89 -16.22
N ARG A 124 -5.92 -8.06 -15.55
CA ARG A 124 -5.79 -9.37 -16.22
C ARG A 124 -6.97 -9.72 -17.13
N SER A 125 -8.14 -9.12 -16.93
CA SER A 125 -9.32 -9.36 -17.75
C SER A 125 -9.34 -8.54 -19.05
N ILE A 126 -8.50 -7.50 -19.16
CA ILE A 126 -8.50 -6.63 -20.34
C ILE A 126 -7.89 -7.38 -21.54
N PRO A 127 -8.60 -7.50 -22.67
CA PRO A 127 -8.04 -8.07 -23.88
C PRO A 127 -6.99 -7.13 -24.50
N SER A 128 -5.97 -7.70 -25.14
CA SER A 128 -4.95 -6.97 -25.91
C SER A 128 -4.25 -5.85 -25.12
N LEU A 129 -3.73 -6.16 -23.92
CA LEU A 129 -3.02 -5.22 -23.05
C LEU A 129 -1.88 -4.46 -23.75
N SER A 130 -1.18 -5.12 -24.69
CA SER A 130 -0.05 -4.54 -25.43
C SER A 130 -0.43 -3.38 -26.36
N GLU A 131 -1.73 -3.26 -26.70
CA GLU A 131 -2.24 -2.21 -27.59
C GLU A 131 -2.79 -1.00 -26.82
N LYS A 132 -2.77 -1.06 -25.48
CA LYS A 132 -3.36 -0.04 -24.61
C LYS A 132 -2.34 0.98 -24.17
N GLU A 133 -2.76 2.25 -24.18
CA GLU A 133 -2.01 3.34 -23.57
C GLU A 133 -2.50 3.54 -22.13
N PHE A 134 -1.65 3.19 -21.16
CA PHE A 134 -2.00 3.31 -19.75
C PHE A 134 -1.68 4.70 -19.20
N TYR A 135 -2.62 5.24 -18.44
CA TYR A 135 -2.46 6.40 -17.56
C TYR A 135 -2.73 5.94 -16.14
N CYS A 136 -1.74 6.06 -15.25
CA CYS A 136 -1.86 5.51 -13.91
C CYS A 136 -1.32 6.46 -12.85
N TYR A 137 -1.70 6.23 -11.60
CA TYR A 137 -0.99 6.78 -10.45
C TYR A 137 -0.92 5.77 -9.31
N SER A 138 0.03 5.99 -8.39
CA SER A 138 0.18 5.24 -7.14
C SER A 138 0.23 3.72 -7.37
N SER A 139 -0.46 2.96 -6.54
CA SER A 139 -0.55 1.50 -6.64
C SER A 139 -1.11 1.01 -7.99
N GLY A 140 -1.85 1.87 -8.71
CA GLY A 140 -2.32 1.57 -10.07
C GLY A 140 -1.16 1.41 -11.05
N CYS A 141 -0.12 2.25 -10.96
CA CYS A 141 1.07 2.11 -11.79
C CYS A 141 1.86 0.85 -11.48
N LEU A 142 1.96 0.48 -10.20
CA LEU A 142 2.60 -0.78 -9.82
C LEU A 142 1.86 -1.98 -10.46
N ALA A 143 0.52 -1.96 -10.46
CA ALA A 143 -0.27 -3.01 -11.08
C ALA A 143 -0.12 -3.05 -12.61
N VAL A 144 -0.05 -1.89 -13.28
CA VAL A 144 0.23 -1.78 -14.72
C VAL A 144 1.60 -2.36 -15.07
N VAL A 145 2.65 -1.97 -14.34
CA VAL A 145 4.00 -2.52 -14.54
C VAL A 145 4.02 -4.03 -14.31
N THR A 146 3.32 -4.50 -13.28
CA THR A 146 3.21 -5.94 -12.99
C THR A 146 2.54 -6.72 -14.12
N ILE A 147 1.45 -6.20 -14.69
CA ILE A 147 0.72 -6.88 -15.77
C ILE A 147 1.52 -6.89 -17.08
N LEU A 148 2.21 -5.79 -17.40
CA LEU A 148 3.03 -5.69 -18.62
C LEU A 148 4.22 -6.67 -18.57
N ARG A 149 4.84 -6.84 -17.39
CA ARG A 149 5.86 -7.88 -17.13
C ARG A 149 5.31 -9.31 -17.14
N ASN A 150 4.02 -9.49 -17.36
CA ASN A 150 3.31 -10.76 -17.30
C ASN A 150 3.52 -11.54 -15.99
N SER A 151 3.85 -10.87 -14.88
CA SER A 151 4.12 -11.56 -13.60
C SER A 151 2.85 -12.16 -12.99
N THR A 152 2.94 -13.40 -12.53
CA THR A 152 1.80 -14.08 -11.89
C THR A 152 1.52 -13.51 -10.50
N VAL A 153 0.29 -13.67 -10.01
CA VAL A 153 -0.08 -13.20 -8.67
C VAL A 153 0.79 -13.82 -7.56
N ASN A 154 1.20 -15.09 -7.72
CA ASN A 154 2.04 -15.80 -6.76
C ASN A 154 3.46 -15.23 -6.72
N GLU A 155 4.10 -15.01 -7.87
CA GLU A 155 5.44 -14.43 -7.94
C GLU A 155 5.48 -13.03 -7.29
N VAL A 156 4.47 -12.22 -7.58
CA VAL A 156 4.35 -10.86 -7.02
C VAL A 156 4.07 -10.92 -5.52
N TYR A 157 3.26 -11.89 -5.07
CA TYR A 157 3.00 -12.14 -3.65
C TYR A 157 4.28 -12.55 -2.92
N ASP A 158 5.10 -13.42 -3.49
CA ASP A 158 6.35 -13.86 -2.88
C ASP A 158 7.33 -12.71 -2.69
N LYS A 159 7.43 -11.80 -3.69
CA LYS A 159 8.20 -10.54 -3.57
C LYS A 159 7.65 -9.66 -2.44
N ALA A 160 6.34 -9.41 -2.42
CA ALA A 160 5.70 -8.62 -1.35
C ALA A 160 5.92 -9.25 0.03
N ARG A 161 5.85 -10.58 0.13
CA ARG A 161 6.05 -11.33 1.36
C ARG A 161 7.49 -11.23 1.86
N ALA A 162 8.48 -11.30 0.96
CA ALA A 162 9.88 -11.10 1.32
C ALA A 162 10.13 -9.70 1.92
N VAL A 163 9.53 -8.66 1.34
CA VAL A 163 9.58 -7.29 1.91
C VAL A 163 8.88 -7.21 3.27
N GLN A 164 7.71 -7.83 3.42
CA GLN A 164 6.99 -7.87 4.70
C GLN A 164 7.82 -8.53 5.81
N ILE A 165 8.49 -9.65 5.51
CA ILE A 165 9.34 -10.36 6.48
C ILE A 165 10.49 -9.45 6.93
N ARG A 166 11.23 -8.86 5.97
CA ARG A 166 12.32 -7.91 6.27
C ARG A 166 11.84 -6.73 7.13
N TRP A 167 10.64 -6.21 6.88
CA TRP A 167 10.04 -5.16 7.69
C TRP A 167 9.67 -5.63 9.11
N GLN A 168 9.04 -6.80 9.24
CA GLN A 168 8.65 -7.37 10.54
C GLN A 168 9.85 -7.72 11.43
N GLU A 169 10.96 -8.12 10.83
CA GLU A 169 12.23 -8.41 11.52
C GLU A 169 13.00 -7.13 11.90
N GLY A 170 12.54 -5.95 11.46
CA GLY A 170 13.19 -4.67 11.74
C GLY A 170 14.38 -4.37 10.83
N HIS A 171 14.56 -5.13 9.75
CA HIS A 171 15.61 -4.90 8.74
C HIS A 171 15.23 -3.81 7.73
N LEU A 172 13.94 -3.49 7.59
CA LEU A 172 13.44 -2.38 6.78
C LEU A 172 12.68 -1.38 7.64
N HIS A 173 12.91 -0.09 7.43
CA HIS A 173 12.06 0.95 7.98
C HIS A 173 10.70 0.97 7.26
N ARG A 174 9.64 1.42 7.95
CA ARG A 174 8.27 1.46 7.35
C ARG A 174 8.19 2.28 6.05
N TYR A 175 9.09 3.25 5.88
CA TYR A 175 9.14 4.13 4.70
C TYR A 175 9.98 3.56 3.54
N GLU A 176 10.63 2.42 3.76
CA GLU A 176 11.46 1.73 2.77
C GLU A 176 10.72 0.54 2.15
N VAL A 177 9.56 0.17 2.69
CA VAL A 177 8.74 -0.97 2.22
C VAL A 177 8.42 -0.84 0.73
N VAL A 178 7.91 0.31 0.30
CA VAL A 178 7.51 0.51 -1.10
C VAL A 178 8.74 0.55 -2.01
N ALA A 179 9.82 1.21 -1.58
CA ALA A 179 11.07 1.23 -2.34
C ALA A 179 11.65 -0.16 -2.55
N SER A 180 11.71 -0.96 -1.48
CA SER A 180 12.16 -2.34 -1.55
C SER A 180 11.25 -3.22 -2.42
N PHE A 181 9.94 -2.99 -2.42
CA PHE A 181 9.02 -3.72 -3.28
C PHE A 181 9.18 -3.35 -4.75
N VAL A 182 9.38 -2.07 -5.07
CA VAL A 182 9.67 -1.61 -6.45
C VAL A 182 10.98 -2.20 -6.95
N ASP A 183 12.01 -2.26 -6.10
CA ASP A 183 13.30 -2.88 -6.43
C ASP A 183 13.13 -4.36 -6.76
N ASP A 184 12.47 -5.11 -5.88
CA ASP A 184 12.20 -6.53 -6.12
C ASP A 184 11.36 -6.71 -7.39
N LEU A 185 10.37 -5.84 -7.64
CA LEU A 185 9.51 -5.89 -8.83
C LEU A 185 10.30 -5.69 -10.12
N LEU A 186 11.27 -4.78 -10.16
CA LEU A 186 12.05 -4.46 -11.38
C LEU A 186 13.33 -5.30 -11.54
N SER A 187 13.76 -6.02 -10.50
CA SER A 187 15.04 -6.74 -10.46
C SER A 187 15.25 -7.74 -11.61
N ASP A 188 14.21 -8.50 -12.01
CA ASP A 188 14.38 -9.49 -13.08
C ASP A 188 14.54 -8.83 -14.46
N VAL A 189 14.11 -7.57 -14.62
CA VAL A 189 14.25 -6.83 -15.89
C VAL A 189 15.72 -6.54 -16.18
N ALA A 190 16.47 -6.15 -15.14
CA ALA A 190 17.88 -5.77 -15.24
C ALA A 190 18.79 -6.95 -15.65
N VAL A 191 18.43 -8.18 -15.30
CA VAL A 191 19.23 -9.37 -15.65
C VAL A 191 19.16 -9.66 -17.15
N THR A 192 17.98 -9.47 -17.75
CA THR A 192 17.70 -9.77 -19.15
C THR A 192 18.48 -8.92 -20.15
N GLU A 193 18.86 -7.68 -19.80
CA GLU A 193 19.62 -6.79 -20.70
C GLU A 193 21.00 -7.36 -21.11
N THR A 194 21.56 -8.28 -20.33
CA THR A 194 22.91 -8.83 -20.55
C THR A 194 22.95 -10.06 -21.45
N THR A 195 21.79 -10.67 -21.72
CA THR A 195 21.67 -11.87 -22.56
C THR A 195 20.81 -11.53 -23.76
N ASN A 196 21.19 -11.94 -24.98
CA ASN A 196 20.53 -11.63 -26.26
C ASN A 196 19.07 -12.14 -26.41
N ALA A 197 18.31 -12.29 -25.32
CA ALA A 197 16.92 -12.67 -25.27
C ALA A 197 16.03 -11.43 -25.44
N THR A 198 15.50 -11.30 -26.66
CA THR A 198 14.31 -10.56 -27.09
C THR A 198 14.12 -9.15 -26.49
N ASP A 199 14.32 -8.16 -27.36
CA ASP A 199 14.01 -6.72 -27.31
C ASP A 199 12.53 -6.37 -26.92
N PHE A 200 11.77 -7.34 -26.43
CA PHE A 200 10.34 -7.27 -26.17
C PHE A 200 10.07 -7.42 -24.67
N ASP A 201 9.96 -6.27 -23.97
CA ASP A 201 9.13 -6.00 -22.78
C ASP A 201 9.43 -4.56 -22.29
N LEU A 202 10.69 -4.12 -22.38
CA LEU A 202 11.12 -2.83 -21.83
C LEU A 202 10.42 -1.65 -22.49
N THR A 203 10.24 -1.64 -23.82
CA THR A 203 9.52 -0.56 -24.51
C THR A 203 8.08 -0.44 -24.01
N SER A 204 7.40 -1.55 -23.74
CA SER A 204 6.04 -1.54 -23.19
C SER A 204 6.01 -0.96 -21.77
N LEU A 205 6.98 -1.34 -20.92
CA LEU A 205 7.11 -0.79 -19.57
C LEU A 205 7.38 0.72 -19.57
N LEU A 206 8.27 1.19 -20.45
CA LEU A 206 8.62 2.60 -20.57
C LEU A 206 7.51 3.45 -21.22
N SER A 207 6.55 2.82 -21.91
CA SER A 207 5.43 3.51 -22.57
C SER A 207 4.32 3.99 -21.61
N VAL A 208 4.35 3.55 -20.35
CA VAL A 208 3.32 3.87 -19.34
C VAL A 208 3.34 5.36 -18.97
N ASN A 209 2.19 6.02 -19.04
CA ASN A 209 2.04 7.41 -18.57
C ASN A 209 1.80 7.42 -17.06
N ILE A 210 2.81 7.81 -16.29
CA ILE A 210 2.76 7.91 -14.83
C ILE A 210 2.37 9.32 -14.42
N ILE A 211 1.33 9.41 -13.59
CA ILE A 211 0.80 10.66 -13.07
C ILE A 211 1.33 10.88 -11.66
N THR A 212 1.88 12.06 -11.40
CA THR A 212 2.30 12.52 -10.08
C THR A 212 1.69 13.89 -9.78
N SER A 213 1.65 14.27 -8.51
CA SER A 213 1.32 15.65 -8.13
C SER A 213 2.61 16.40 -7.78
N ILE A 214 2.72 17.64 -8.28
CA ILE A 214 3.89 18.50 -8.09
C ILE A 214 3.52 19.87 -7.56
N HIS A 215 4.50 20.56 -6.98
CA HIS A 215 4.39 21.94 -6.53
C HIS A 215 5.13 22.89 -7.49
N ARG A 216 4.40 23.70 -8.28
CA ARG A 216 4.97 24.69 -9.21
C ARG A 216 5.25 26.06 -8.59
N GLY A 217 5.62 26.10 -7.31
CA GLY A 217 5.88 27.35 -6.57
C GLY A 217 4.64 28.14 -6.17
N GLY A 218 3.42 27.65 -6.43
CA GLY A 218 2.15 28.25 -6.02
C GLY A 218 1.37 27.35 -5.05
N PRO A 219 0.29 27.85 -4.41
CA PRO A 219 -0.48 27.10 -3.40
C PRO A 219 -1.29 25.93 -3.97
N ILE A 220 -1.27 25.74 -5.29
CA ILE A 220 -2.06 24.76 -6.01
C ILE A 220 -1.12 23.66 -6.53
N LEU A 221 -1.42 22.42 -6.16
CA LEU A 221 -0.79 21.25 -6.75
C LEU A 221 -1.19 21.14 -8.23
N ALA A 222 -0.20 20.84 -9.07
CA ALA A 222 -0.41 20.56 -10.48
C ALA A 222 -0.16 19.08 -10.74
N SER A 223 -0.96 18.48 -11.62
CA SER A 223 -0.71 17.14 -12.14
C SER A 223 0.40 17.20 -13.16
N GLU A 224 1.30 16.22 -13.09
CA GLU A 224 2.33 16.00 -14.08
C GLU A 224 2.25 14.57 -14.58
N ILE A 225 2.22 14.42 -15.91
CA ILE A 225 2.14 13.14 -16.60
C ILE A 225 3.46 12.97 -17.36
N ARG A 226 4.20 11.90 -17.07
CA ARG A 226 5.49 11.61 -17.69
C ARG A 226 5.55 10.16 -18.16
N ARG A 227 6.49 9.87 -19.05
CA ARG A 227 6.94 8.51 -19.41
C ARG A 227 8.42 8.41 -19.05
N ALA A 228 8.86 7.21 -18.71
CA ALA A 228 10.26 6.98 -18.37
C ALA A 228 11.09 6.75 -19.64
N GLU A 229 12.29 7.30 -19.70
CA GLU A 229 13.26 7.07 -20.77
C GLU A 229 14.19 5.88 -20.47
N SER A 230 14.22 5.43 -19.21
CA SER A 230 15.07 4.34 -18.74
C SER A 230 14.43 3.59 -17.57
N LEU A 231 14.95 2.40 -17.24
CA LEU A 231 14.49 1.61 -16.09
C LEU A 231 14.71 2.33 -14.75
N ASP A 232 15.82 3.05 -14.61
CA ASP A 232 16.12 3.85 -13.41
C ASP A 232 15.15 5.02 -13.24
N GLU A 233 14.79 5.68 -14.35
CA GLU A 233 13.77 6.72 -14.32
C GLU A 233 12.39 6.13 -14.01
N LEU A 234 12.04 4.97 -14.59
CA LEU A 234 10.79 4.27 -14.28
C LEU A 234 10.70 3.96 -12.78
N LYS A 235 11.77 3.40 -12.20
CA LYS A 235 11.87 3.16 -10.75
C LYS A 235 11.59 4.46 -9.97
N THR A 236 12.29 5.54 -10.31
CA THR A 236 12.13 6.85 -9.64
C THR A 236 10.68 7.33 -9.73
N MET A 237 10.06 7.26 -10.91
CA MET A 237 8.67 7.67 -11.13
C MET A 237 7.66 6.81 -10.37
N LEU A 238 7.89 5.50 -10.25
CA LEU A 238 7.06 4.60 -9.44
C LEU A 238 7.14 4.93 -7.94
N LEU A 239 8.31 5.34 -7.44
CA LEU A 239 8.45 5.81 -6.06
C LEU A 239 7.72 7.15 -5.84
N GLN A 240 7.89 8.09 -6.77
CA GLN A 240 7.23 9.39 -6.72
C GLN A 240 5.70 9.27 -6.74
N THR A 241 5.14 8.47 -7.65
CA THR A 241 3.68 8.32 -7.79
C THR A 241 3.04 7.55 -6.64
N THR A 242 3.80 6.79 -5.86
CA THR A 242 3.33 6.07 -4.65
C THR A 242 3.65 6.80 -3.35
N TRP A 243 4.26 7.99 -3.43
CA TRP A 243 4.69 8.75 -2.26
C TRP A 243 3.52 9.46 -1.58
N ILE A 244 2.89 8.77 -0.62
CA ILE A 244 1.88 9.35 0.26
C ILE A 244 2.58 9.94 1.50
N PRO A 245 2.51 11.26 1.73
CA PRO A 245 3.17 11.91 2.85
C PRO A 245 2.82 11.25 4.19
N PHE A 246 3.85 10.94 4.98
CA PHE A 246 3.77 10.35 6.32
C PHE A 246 3.18 8.94 6.43
N ALA A 247 2.56 8.41 5.38
CA ALA A 247 2.06 7.05 5.31
C ALA A 247 3.11 6.11 4.69
N VAL A 248 3.53 6.40 3.45
CA VAL A 248 4.58 5.67 2.73
C VAL A 248 5.91 6.40 2.85
N GLY A 249 5.87 7.73 2.91
CA GLY A 249 7.06 8.57 2.97
C GLY A 249 7.37 9.17 4.33
N GLY A 250 8.65 9.43 4.59
CA GLY A 250 9.11 10.15 5.79
C GLY A 250 9.00 11.68 5.71
N SER A 251 8.64 12.22 4.54
CA SER A 251 8.58 13.65 4.24
C SER A 251 7.33 13.99 3.43
N LEU A 252 7.07 15.29 3.27
CA LEU A 252 5.98 15.80 2.45
C LEU A 252 6.18 15.55 0.94
N TRP A 253 7.44 15.41 0.50
CA TRP A 253 7.82 15.34 -0.91
C TRP A 253 8.90 14.28 -1.12
N HIS A 254 8.86 13.63 -2.27
CA HIS A 254 9.95 12.82 -2.82
C HIS A 254 10.37 13.45 -4.15
N ASP A 255 11.54 14.08 -4.17
CA ASP A 255 12.07 14.82 -5.32
C ASP A 255 11.11 15.87 -5.90
N SER A 256 10.36 16.56 -5.04
CA SER A 256 9.32 17.55 -5.40
C SER A 256 8.02 16.95 -5.98
N HIS A 257 7.87 15.62 -5.95
CA HIS A 257 6.66 14.90 -6.32
C HIS A 257 5.97 14.29 -5.09
N MET A 258 4.69 13.97 -5.27
CA MET A 258 3.89 13.14 -4.37
C MET A 258 2.94 12.26 -5.19
N ASP A 259 2.20 11.41 -4.48
CA ASP A 259 1.18 10.54 -5.04
C ASP A 259 0.21 11.28 -5.98
N GLY A 260 -0.06 10.71 -7.16
CA GLY A 260 -0.93 11.35 -8.15
C GLY A 260 -2.37 11.58 -7.69
N ALA A 261 -2.83 10.90 -6.61
CA ALA A 261 -4.15 11.07 -6.04
C ALA A 261 -4.45 12.52 -5.62
N PHE A 262 -3.42 13.29 -5.23
CA PHE A 262 -3.60 14.67 -4.76
C PHE A 262 -3.99 15.64 -5.89
N THR A 263 -3.89 15.21 -7.14
CA THR A 263 -4.34 15.95 -8.34
C THR A 263 -5.37 15.17 -9.16
N ALA A 264 -6.10 14.23 -8.56
CA ALA A 264 -7.08 13.38 -9.25
C ALA A 264 -8.10 14.14 -10.13
N HIS A 265 -8.53 15.33 -9.69
CA HIS A 265 -9.42 16.21 -10.45
C HIS A 265 -8.83 16.78 -11.76
N GLN A 266 -7.52 16.62 -11.99
CA GLN A 266 -6.80 17.08 -13.19
C GLN A 266 -6.39 15.89 -14.09
N HIS A 267 -6.75 14.66 -13.73
CA HIS A 267 -6.36 13.46 -14.48
C HIS A 267 -7.10 13.40 -15.82
N PRO A 268 -6.51 12.78 -16.87
CA PRO A 268 -7.14 12.68 -18.17
C PRO A 268 -8.37 11.77 -18.14
N LEU A 269 -9.31 12.01 -19.06
CA LEU A 269 -10.40 11.06 -19.32
C LEU A 269 -9.92 10.05 -20.35
N CYS A 270 -9.99 8.77 -19.99
CA CYS A 270 -9.63 7.65 -20.86
C CYS A 270 -10.89 6.94 -21.37
N ALA A 271 -10.74 6.19 -22.46
CA ALA A 271 -11.81 5.37 -23.02
C ALA A 271 -12.25 4.26 -22.05
N LEU A 272 -11.29 3.72 -21.29
CA LEU A 272 -11.52 2.74 -20.24
C LEU A 272 -11.01 3.26 -18.89
N GLU A 273 -11.77 3.03 -17.82
CA GLU A 273 -11.35 3.32 -16.45
C GLU A 273 -11.42 2.06 -15.59
N VAL A 274 -10.31 1.71 -14.93
CA VAL A 274 -10.24 0.59 -13.97
C VAL A 274 -10.84 1.05 -12.64
N GLY A 275 -12.17 1.20 -12.62
CA GLY A 275 -12.90 1.65 -11.44
C GLY A 275 -12.69 0.73 -10.23
N LEU A 276 -12.59 1.35 -9.06
CA LEU A 276 -12.43 0.70 -7.75
C LEU A 276 -13.80 0.54 -7.05
N PRO A 277 -14.09 -0.61 -6.42
CA PRO A 277 -15.35 -0.84 -5.75
C PRO A 277 -15.38 -0.08 -4.43
N TRP A 278 -16.57 0.39 -4.03
CA TRP A 278 -16.75 0.98 -2.70
C TRP A 278 -16.86 -0.13 -1.63
N ASN A 279 -15.73 -0.76 -1.31
CA ASN A 279 -15.63 -1.89 -0.39
C ASN A 279 -14.87 -1.48 0.88
N PHE A 280 -15.54 -1.61 2.05
CA PHE A 280 -14.95 -1.20 3.33
C PHE A 280 -13.70 -2.00 3.71
N ASP A 281 -13.64 -3.29 3.41
CA ASP A 281 -12.46 -4.11 3.65
C ASP A 281 -11.28 -3.64 2.77
N MET A 282 -11.53 -3.27 1.52
CA MET A 282 -10.51 -2.67 0.67
C MET A 282 -10.00 -1.34 1.24
N ILE A 283 -10.90 -0.43 1.65
CA ILE A 283 -10.54 0.88 2.21
C ILE A 283 -9.70 0.73 3.49
N THR A 284 -10.13 -0.11 4.43
CA THR A 284 -9.42 -0.31 5.71
C THR A 284 -8.05 -0.96 5.53
N ASN A 285 -7.84 -1.68 4.43
CA ASN A 285 -6.57 -2.32 4.09
C ASN A 285 -5.72 -1.51 3.09
N ALA A 286 -6.14 -0.30 2.69
CA ALA A 286 -5.40 0.52 1.72
C ALA A 286 -3.98 0.87 2.19
N VAL A 287 -3.77 1.05 3.50
CA VAL A 287 -2.45 1.35 4.10
C VAL A 287 -1.86 0.17 4.87
N ASN A 288 -2.46 -1.01 4.75
CA ASN A 288 -2.00 -2.20 5.46
C ASN A 288 -0.91 -2.92 4.66
N VAL A 289 0.36 -2.71 5.01
CA VAL A 289 1.50 -3.41 4.41
C VAL A 289 1.43 -4.92 4.64
N ASN A 290 0.82 -5.37 5.75
CA ASN A 290 0.82 -6.76 6.19
C ASN A 290 -0.43 -7.53 5.71
N LEU A 291 -0.64 -7.57 4.39
CA LEU A 291 -1.69 -8.42 3.81
C LEU A 291 -1.22 -9.88 3.76
N GLY A 292 -1.95 -10.74 4.46
CA GLY A 292 -1.81 -12.18 4.34
C GLY A 292 -2.32 -12.69 2.99
N LYS A 293 -1.91 -13.91 2.62
CA LYS A 293 -2.22 -14.55 1.34
C LYS A 293 -3.72 -14.56 1.05
N ASP A 294 -4.54 -14.94 2.02
CA ASP A 294 -6.01 -15.00 1.87
C ASP A 294 -6.62 -13.65 1.46
N LYS A 295 -6.12 -12.54 2.02
CA LYS A 295 -6.58 -11.19 1.64
C LYS A 295 -6.13 -10.81 0.24
N VAL A 296 -4.90 -11.16 -0.12
CA VAL A 296 -4.35 -10.95 -1.47
C VAL A 296 -5.19 -11.68 -2.50
N GLU A 297 -5.43 -12.98 -2.30
CA GLU A 297 -6.26 -13.81 -3.18
C GLU A 297 -7.69 -13.28 -3.25
N LYS A 298 -8.28 -12.90 -2.12
CA LYS A 298 -9.62 -12.29 -2.07
C LYS A 298 -9.71 -11.03 -2.93
N PHE A 299 -8.78 -10.07 -2.78
CA PHE A 299 -8.82 -8.82 -3.54
C PHE A 299 -8.54 -9.07 -5.02
N TYR A 300 -7.57 -9.93 -5.33
CA TYR A 300 -7.26 -10.30 -6.71
C TYR A 300 -8.44 -10.96 -7.44
N ASN A 301 -9.08 -11.96 -6.82
CA ASN A 301 -10.25 -12.63 -7.39
C ASN A 301 -11.44 -11.67 -7.54
N MET A 302 -11.65 -10.78 -6.56
CA MET A 302 -12.65 -9.71 -6.69
C MET A 302 -12.34 -8.81 -7.90
N GLY A 303 -11.06 -8.52 -8.18
CA GLY A 303 -10.65 -7.79 -9.38
C GLY A 303 -11.01 -8.52 -10.67
N LEU A 304 -10.72 -9.82 -10.75
CA LEU A 304 -11.05 -10.67 -11.89
C LEU A 304 -12.56 -10.73 -12.16
N GLU A 305 -13.37 -10.88 -11.12
CA GLU A 305 -14.84 -10.94 -11.21
C GLU A 305 -15.45 -9.62 -11.74
N HIS A 306 -14.81 -8.48 -11.45
CA HIS A 306 -15.23 -7.16 -11.96
C HIS A 306 -14.49 -6.76 -13.25
N GLY A 307 -13.92 -7.74 -13.95
CA GLY A 307 -13.20 -7.58 -15.20
C GLY A 307 -14.06 -7.07 -16.37
N PHE A 308 -13.41 -6.91 -17.52
CA PHE A 308 -14.00 -6.40 -18.77
C PHE A 308 -14.35 -7.50 -19.77
#